data_AF-A0A3D1M0Q0-F1
#
_entry.id   AF-A0A3D1M0Q0-F1
#
_cell.length_a   1.000
_cell.length_b   1.000
_cell.length_c   1.000
_cell.angle_alpha   90.00
_cell.angle_beta   90.00
_cell.angle_gamma   90.00
#
_symmetry.space_group_name_H-M   'P 1'
#
loop_
_entity.id
_entity.type
_entity.pdbx_description
1 polymer ?
#
loop_
_entity_poly.entity_id
_entity_poly.type
_entity_poly.pdbx_seq_one_letter_code
_entity_poly.pdbx_strand_id
1 'polypeptide(L)'
;VDKSSIVAWGNDIALIAGALHGSVTHIVSTPSFLYDSINQRLKTSTYPLEEFNDYLRLYPEKEKKVSKILAYYDLRFHAPAITADSLIIADHEGGLHDEKTLSDLTENMSGPVTVRTSERSSYRDGIFTEEWLTEKLFGQEAVPLIPNHWK
;
A
#
# COMPACT_ATOMS: atom_id res chain seq x y z
N VAL A 1 -17.22 -10.48 15.36
CA VAL A 1 -16.21 -10.33 14.28
C VAL A 1 -16.26 -11.61 13.46
N ASP A 2 -16.57 -11.50 12.17
CA ASP A 2 -16.47 -12.62 11.24
C ASP A 2 -14.99 -12.82 10.87
N LYS A 3 -14.47 -14.03 11.02
CA LYS A 3 -13.05 -14.34 10.78
C LYS A 3 -12.74 -14.62 9.30
N SER A 4 -13.75 -14.89 8.47
CA SER A 4 -13.57 -14.98 7.01
C SER A 4 -13.50 -13.61 6.33
N SER A 5 -13.86 -12.55 7.04
CA SER A 5 -14.08 -11.21 6.48
C SER A 5 -13.35 -10.15 7.30
N ILE A 6 -12.01 -10.21 7.29
CA ILE A 6 -11.14 -9.27 8.00
C ILE A 6 -10.38 -8.43 6.97
N VAL A 7 -10.64 -7.13 6.99
CA VAL A 7 -9.99 -6.15 6.10
C VAL A 7 -8.91 -5.38 6.88
N ALA A 8 -7.70 -5.31 6.34
CA ALA A 8 -6.70 -4.34 6.74
C ALA A 8 -6.70 -3.17 5.74
N TRP A 9 -7.04 -1.96 6.20
CA TRP A 9 -7.08 -0.76 5.35
C TRP A 9 -6.05 0.25 5.85
N GLY A 10 -5.16 0.70 4.96
CA GLY A 10 -4.33 1.86 5.22
C GLY A 10 -3.32 2.11 4.10
N ASN A 11 -2.07 2.27 4.51
CA ASN A 11 -0.91 2.34 3.62
C ASN A 11 -0.02 1.12 3.85
N ASP A 12 1.29 1.32 3.91
CA ASP A 12 2.33 0.32 4.15
C ASP A 12 2.04 -0.62 5.34
N ILE A 13 1.45 -0.11 6.43
CA ILE A 13 1.15 -0.92 7.62
C ILE A 13 0.08 -1.99 7.35
N ALA A 14 -0.88 -1.73 6.46
CA ALA A 14 -1.89 -2.73 6.09
C ALA A 14 -1.24 -3.94 5.41
N LEU A 15 -0.23 -3.69 4.56
CA LEU A 15 0.54 -4.74 3.89
C LEU A 15 1.41 -5.52 4.87
N ILE A 16 2.10 -4.82 5.79
CA ILE A 16 2.90 -5.48 6.84
C ILE A 16 2.00 -6.32 7.75
N ALA A 17 0.82 -5.81 8.14
CA ALA A 17 -0.14 -6.56 8.94
C ALA A 17 -0.63 -7.82 8.21
N GLY A 18 -0.92 -7.72 6.92
CA GLY A 18 -1.30 -8.86 6.08
C GLY A 18 -0.20 -9.89 5.90
N ALA A 19 1.06 -9.46 5.80
CA ALA A 19 2.22 -10.35 5.68
C ALA A 19 2.53 -11.09 6.99
N LEU A 20 2.40 -10.41 8.13
CA LEU A 20 2.75 -10.96 9.44
C LEU A 20 1.62 -11.74 10.11
N HIS A 21 0.37 -11.49 9.72
CA HIS A 21 -0.80 -12.08 10.38
C HIS A 21 -1.74 -12.76 9.39
N GLY A 22 -1.75 -14.10 9.40
CA GLY A 22 -2.54 -14.91 8.47
C GLY A 22 -4.06 -14.86 8.65
N SER A 23 -4.60 -13.95 9.47
CA SER A 23 -6.06 -13.76 9.59
C SER A 23 -6.61 -12.63 8.73
N VAL A 24 -5.76 -11.78 8.14
CA VAL A 24 -6.23 -10.74 7.22
C VAL A 24 -6.65 -11.43 5.93
N THR A 25 -7.93 -11.28 5.54
CA THR A 25 -8.45 -11.91 4.33
C THR A 25 -8.44 -10.96 3.15
N HIS A 26 -8.55 -9.65 3.41
CA HIS A 26 -8.53 -8.62 2.39
C HIS A 26 -7.64 -7.45 2.80
N ILE A 27 -6.98 -6.81 1.83
CA ILE A 27 -6.17 -5.61 2.06
C ILE A 27 -6.61 -4.50 1.12
N VAL A 28 -6.72 -3.29 1.65
CA VAL A 28 -6.76 -2.06 0.87
C VAL A 28 -5.54 -1.24 1.27
N SER A 29 -4.66 -0.95 0.31
CA SER A 29 -3.44 -0.20 0.58
C SER A 29 -3.16 0.88 -0.46
N THR A 30 -2.72 2.03 0.03
CA THR A 30 -2.03 3.05 -0.77
C THR A 30 -0.58 3.13 -0.28
N PRO A 31 0.37 2.36 -0.87
CA PRO A 31 1.78 2.37 -0.48
C PRO A 31 2.37 3.77 -0.54
N SER A 32 3.21 4.13 0.44
CA SER A 32 3.63 5.52 0.58
C SER A 32 5.07 5.71 1.06
N PHE A 33 5.50 4.98 2.09
CA PHE A 33 6.72 5.30 2.82
C PHE A 33 7.70 4.16 2.91
N LEU A 34 7.22 2.91 3.03
CA LEU A 34 8.06 1.74 3.31
C LEU A 34 8.32 0.90 2.05
N TYR A 35 8.04 1.42 0.86
CA TYR A 35 8.45 0.81 -0.40
C TYR A 35 9.78 1.42 -0.86
N ASP A 36 10.85 0.62 -0.92
CA ASP A 36 12.17 1.03 -1.43
C ASP A 36 12.67 2.40 -0.92
N SER A 37 12.44 2.70 0.36
CA SER A 37 12.54 4.06 0.93
C SER A 37 13.90 4.72 0.71
N ILE A 38 14.98 3.94 0.67
CA ILE A 38 16.35 4.45 0.45
C ILE A 38 16.55 4.98 -0.97
N ASN A 39 15.96 4.34 -1.98
CA ASN A 39 16.05 4.84 -3.34
C ASN A 39 14.96 5.90 -3.60
N GLN A 40 13.77 5.71 -3.05
CA GLN A 40 12.65 6.64 -3.25
C GLN A 40 12.93 8.02 -2.63
N ARG A 41 13.60 8.11 -1.47
CA ARG A 41 14.01 9.41 -0.90
C ARG A 41 14.89 10.22 -1.85
N LEU A 42 15.66 9.58 -2.74
CA LEU A 42 16.55 10.30 -3.66
C LEU A 42 15.78 10.94 -4.83
N LYS A 43 14.52 10.56 -5.03
CA LYS A 43 13.67 11.01 -6.14
C LYS A 43 12.69 12.11 -5.74
N THR A 44 12.65 12.49 -4.46
CA THR A 44 11.69 13.46 -3.95
C THR A 44 12.27 14.28 -2.80
N SER A 45 11.76 15.49 -2.62
CA SER A 45 11.99 16.32 -1.43
C SER A 45 10.73 16.45 -0.56
N THR A 46 9.75 15.56 -0.76
CA THR A 46 8.48 15.59 -0.05
C THR A 46 8.55 14.76 1.23
N TYR A 47 7.97 15.29 2.31
CA TYR A 47 7.82 14.58 3.57
C TYR A 47 6.76 13.47 3.46
N PRO A 48 6.94 12.32 4.11
CA PRO A 48 7.98 12.04 5.12
C PRO A 48 9.31 11.48 4.58
N LEU A 49 9.45 11.19 3.28
CA LEU A 49 10.70 10.61 2.75
C LEU A 49 11.90 11.57 2.86
N GLU A 50 11.68 12.88 2.79
CA GLU A 50 12.73 13.88 3.01
C GLU A 50 13.36 13.80 4.40
N GLU A 51 12.68 13.25 5.41
CA GLU A 51 13.26 13.06 6.75
C GLU A 51 14.52 12.18 6.72
N PHE A 52 14.58 11.19 5.82
CA PHE A 52 15.79 10.39 5.64
C PHE A 52 16.91 11.19 4.99
N ASN A 53 16.60 12.07 4.04
CA ASN A 53 17.59 12.96 3.43
C ASN A 53 18.14 13.94 4.47
N ASP A 54 17.26 14.54 5.29
CA ASP A 54 17.64 15.43 6.39
C ASP A 54 18.56 14.75 7.39
N TYR A 55 18.17 13.56 7.84
CA TYR A 55 18.97 12.78 8.78
C TYR A 55 20.35 12.41 8.21
N LEU A 56 20.42 11.95 6.97
CA LEU A 56 21.66 11.52 6.34
C LEU A 56 22.57 12.68 5.91
N ARG A 57 22.01 13.87 5.70
CA ARG A 57 22.79 15.10 5.51
C ARG A 57 23.54 15.49 6.78
N LEU A 58 22.91 15.30 7.94
CA LEU A 58 23.51 15.57 9.24
C LEU A 58 24.46 14.45 9.70
N TYR A 59 24.16 13.19 9.35
CA TYR A 59 24.90 12.00 9.78
C TYR A 59 25.26 11.06 8.60
N PRO A 60 26.11 11.50 7.66
CA PRO A 60 26.41 10.73 6.44
C PRO A 60 27.06 9.37 6.74
N GLU A 61 27.81 9.25 7.83
CA GLU A 61 28.45 7.99 8.23
C GLU A 61 27.43 6.91 8.67
N LYS A 62 26.17 7.29 8.90
CA LYS A 62 25.10 6.36 9.30
C LYS A 62 24.38 5.71 8.13
N GLU A 63 24.64 6.11 6.88
CA GLU A 63 23.91 5.65 5.70
C GLU A 63 23.76 4.13 5.65
N LYS A 64 24.86 3.39 5.76
CA LYS A 64 24.84 1.91 5.76
C LYS A 64 23.94 1.32 6.85
N LYS A 65 23.92 1.94 8.05
CA LYS A 65 23.10 1.48 9.17
C LYS A 65 21.62 1.78 8.91
N VAL A 66 21.30 2.97 8.41
CA VAL A 66 19.93 3.37 8.06
C VAL A 66 19.39 2.46 6.96
N SER A 67 20.14 2.24 5.88
CA SER A 67 19.71 1.35 4.80
C SER A 67 19.47 -0.07 5.29
N LYS A 68 20.32 -0.58 6.18
CA LYS A 68 20.12 -1.91 6.79
C LYS A 68 18.83 -1.97 7.62
N ILE A 69 18.49 -0.92 8.36
CA ILE A 69 17.27 -0.88 9.18
C ILE A 69 16.04 -0.82 8.27
N LEU A 70 16.03 0.08 7.29
CA LEU A 70 14.88 0.25 6.40
C LEU A 70 14.62 -0.98 5.53
N ALA A 71 15.65 -1.76 5.21
CA ALA A 71 15.48 -3.04 4.53
C ALA A 71 14.59 -4.04 5.30
N TYR A 72 14.48 -3.98 6.63
CA TYR A 72 13.55 -4.84 7.39
C TYR A 72 12.08 -4.46 7.21
N TYR A 73 11.81 -3.21 6.83
CA TYR A 73 10.47 -2.68 6.66
C TYR A 73 10.07 -2.58 5.19
N ASP A 74 11.00 -2.83 4.27
CA ASP A 74 10.76 -2.72 2.85
C ASP A 74 9.70 -3.73 2.41
N LEU A 75 8.58 -3.20 1.90
CA LEU A 75 7.41 -3.98 1.54
C LEU A 75 7.71 -5.12 0.56
N ARG A 76 8.73 -4.99 -0.29
CA ARG A 76 9.13 -6.03 -1.26
C ARG A 76 9.50 -7.35 -0.58
N PHE A 77 10.13 -7.29 0.60
CA PHE A 77 10.50 -8.51 1.33
C PHE A 77 9.33 -9.14 2.07
N HIS A 78 8.25 -8.39 2.27
CA HIS A 78 7.01 -8.88 2.91
C HIS A 78 6.01 -9.42 1.88
N ALA A 79 6.11 -8.98 0.62
CA ALA A 79 5.18 -9.31 -0.46
C ALA A 79 4.86 -10.82 -0.57
N PRO A 80 5.85 -11.74 -0.57
CA PRO A 80 5.56 -13.17 -0.73
C PRO A 80 4.74 -13.78 0.42
N ALA A 81 4.73 -13.15 1.60
CA ALA A 81 3.94 -13.61 2.74
C ALA A 81 2.49 -13.11 2.70
N ILE A 82 2.16 -12.17 1.82
CA ILE A 82 0.80 -11.64 1.70
C ILE A 82 -0.04 -12.59 0.86
N THR A 83 -0.99 -13.28 1.50
CA THR A 83 -1.94 -14.20 0.85
C THR A 83 -3.35 -13.63 0.68
N ALA A 84 -3.62 -12.46 1.28
CA ALA A 84 -4.92 -11.80 1.24
C ALA A 84 -5.26 -11.27 -0.17
N ASP A 85 -6.55 -11.25 -0.53
CA ASP A 85 -7.01 -10.56 -1.75
C ASP A 85 -6.83 -9.05 -1.55
N SER A 86 -6.06 -8.42 -2.42
CA SER A 86 -5.49 -7.10 -2.15
C SER A 86 -5.87 -6.09 -3.24
N LEU A 87 -6.36 -4.94 -2.82
CA LEU A 87 -6.49 -3.73 -3.63
C LEU A 87 -5.32 -2.79 -3.33
N ILE A 88 -4.50 -2.52 -4.34
CA ILE A 88 -3.41 -1.55 -4.28
C ILE A 88 -3.81 -0.32 -5.10
N ILE A 89 -4.01 0.79 -4.41
CA ILE A 89 -4.20 2.10 -5.05
C ILE A 89 -2.81 2.70 -5.27
N ALA A 90 -2.32 2.57 -6.51
CA ALA A 90 -1.08 3.19 -6.94
C ALA A 90 -1.26 4.71 -7.10
N ASP A 91 -0.17 5.46 -7.07
CA ASP A 91 -0.19 6.88 -7.41
C ASP A 91 -0.58 7.08 -8.89
N HIS A 92 -0.84 8.32 -9.29
CA HIS A 92 -1.02 8.69 -10.70
C HIS A 92 0.20 8.28 -11.54
N GLU A 93 0.01 8.11 -12.85
CA GLU A 93 1.09 7.75 -13.78
C GLU A 93 2.27 8.74 -13.68
N GLY A 94 3.49 8.23 -13.51
CA GLY A 94 4.69 9.03 -13.27
C GLY A 94 4.85 9.55 -11.84
N GLY A 95 3.89 9.29 -10.96
CA GLY A 95 3.99 9.49 -9.52
C GLY A 95 5.05 8.59 -8.89
N LEU A 96 5.43 8.89 -7.65
CA LEU A 96 6.56 8.21 -6.99
C LEU A 96 6.29 6.71 -6.76
N HIS A 97 5.01 6.37 -6.54
CA HIS A 97 4.53 5.01 -6.32
C HIS A 97 3.46 4.65 -7.37
N ASP A 98 3.73 4.98 -8.63
CA ASP A 98 2.87 4.56 -9.74
C ASP A 98 2.88 3.03 -9.91
N GLU A 99 1.93 2.53 -10.71
CA GLU A 99 1.74 1.09 -10.94
C GLU A 99 3.04 0.41 -11.39
N LYS A 100 3.78 1.07 -12.29
CA LYS A 100 5.06 0.55 -12.80
C LYS A 100 6.11 0.47 -11.71
N THR A 101 6.20 1.48 -10.85
CA THR A 101 7.18 1.51 -9.76
C THR A 101 6.85 0.44 -8.71
N LEU A 102 5.57 0.14 -8.49
CA LEU A 102 5.11 -0.87 -7.54
C LEU A 102 5.06 -2.30 -8.09
N SER A 103 5.41 -2.54 -9.36
CA SER A 103 5.25 -3.86 -9.98
C SER A 103 6.00 -4.97 -9.24
N ASP A 104 7.22 -4.68 -8.76
CA ASP A 104 8.02 -5.65 -8.00
C ASP A 104 7.37 -5.98 -6.63
N LEU A 105 6.59 -5.07 -6.05
CA LEU A 105 5.77 -5.39 -4.88
C LEU A 105 4.59 -6.28 -5.29
N THR A 106 3.80 -5.84 -6.27
CA THR A 106 2.50 -6.47 -6.59
C THR A 106 2.63 -7.83 -7.26
N GLU A 107 3.62 -8.02 -8.12
CA GLU A 107 3.88 -9.29 -8.81
C GLU A 107 4.46 -10.37 -7.88
N ASN A 108 5.11 -9.98 -6.78
CA ASN A 108 5.67 -10.91 -5.80
C ASN A 108 4.70 -11.24 -4.66
N MET A 109 3.48 -10.70 -4.66
CA MET A 109 2.45 -11.07 -3.68
C MET A 109 1.90 -12.47 -3.99
N SER A 110 1.71 -13.29 -2.95
CA SER A 110 1.15 -14.64 -3.11
C SER A 110 -0.37 -14.66 -3.27
N GLY A 111 -1.06 -13.65 -2.75
CA GLY A 111 -2.50 -13.47 -2.89
C GLY A 111 -2.89 -12.76 -4.18
N PRO A 112 -4.19 -12.79 -4.58
CA PRO A 112 -4.68 -12.01 -5.70
C PRO A 112 -4.46 -10.51 -5.47
N VAL A 113 -4.08 -9.79 -6.53
CA VAL A 113 -3.86 -8.35 -6.47
C VAL A 113 -4.65 -7.65 -7.58
N THR A 114 -5.43 -6.65 -7.19
CA THR A 114 -6.01 -5.64 -8.07
C THR A 114 -5.20 -4.36 -7.90
N VAL A 115 -4.61 -3.85 -8.97
CA VAL A 115 -3.93 -2.55 -8.95
C VAL A 115 -4.81 -1.52 -9.63
N ARG A 116 -4.95 -0.34 -9.02
CA ARG A 116 -5.64 0.80 -9.62
C ARG A 116 -4.80 2.06 -9.45
N THR A 117 -4.57 2.75 -10.55
CA THR A 117 -4.02 4.11 -10.56
C THR A 117 -5.01 5.08 -9.91
N SER A 118 -4.53 5.83 -8.91
CA SER A 118 -5.32 6.85 -8.22
C SER A 118 -5.77 7.95 -9.17
N GLU A 119 -7.02 8.37 -9.03
CA GLU A 119 -7.56 9.55 -9.71
C GLU A 119 -7.19 10.86 -8.98
N ARG A 120 -6.32 10.77 -7.97
CA ARG A 120 -5.97 11.84 -7.03
C ARG A 120 -7.20 12.52 -6.44
N SER A 121 -8.20 11.71 -6.14
CA SER A 121 -9.47 12.16 -5.60
C SER A 121 -9.87 11.19 -4.53
N SER A 122 -9.78 11.60 -3.27
CA SER A 122 -10.22 10.77 -2.13
C SER A 122 -11.65 10.29 -2.28
N TYR A 123 -12.50 11.07 -2.96
CA TYR A 123 -13.84 10.67 -3.33
C TYR A 123 -13.86 9.50 -4.32
N ARG A 124 -13.25 9.66 -5.51
CA ARG A 124 -13.32 8.62 -6.56
C ARG A 124 -12.52 7.37 -6.22
N ASP A 125 -11.42 7.55 -5.50
CA ASP A 125 -10.62 6.46 -4.98
C ASP A 125 -11.38 5.70 -3.89
N GLY A 126 -12.08 6.43 -3.02
CA GLY A 126 -12.96 5.88 -1.99
C GLY A 126 -14.16 5.12 -2.54
N ILE A 127 -14.86 5.64 -3.56
CA ILE A 127 -16.03 4.97 -4.16
C ILE A 127 -15.66 3.61 -4.72
N PHE A 128 -14.62 3.55 -5.56
CA PHE A 128 -14.17 2.28 -6.11
C PHE A 128 -13.70 1.31 -5.02
N THR A 129 -13.04 1.81 -3.98
CA THR A 129 -12.61 0.97 -2.86
C THR A 129 -13.81 0.34 -2.16
N GLU A 130 -14.87 1.12 -1.94
CA GLU A 130 -16.12 0.63 -1.37
C GLU A 130 -16.82 -0.39 -2.30
N GLU A 131 -16.87 -0.12 -3.60
CA GLU A 131 -17.39 -1.05 -4.62
C GLU A 131 -16.61 -2.36 -4.62
N TRP A 132 -15.27 -2.28 -4.64
CA TRP A 132 -14.39 -3.43 -4.63
C TRP A 132 -14.56 -4.26 -3.35
N LEU A 133 -14.58 -3.61 -2.17
CA LEU A 133 -14.81 -4.30 -0.90
C LEU A 133 -16.20 -4.96 -0.86
N THR A 134 -17.22 -4.27 -1.36
CA THR A 134 -18.58 -4.78 -1.41
C THR A 134 -18.66 -6.03 -2.28
N GLU A 135 -18.07 -5.99 -3.47
CA GLU A 135 -18.00 -7.14 -4.36
C GLU A 135 -17.25 -8.32 -3.71
N LYS A 136 -16.08 -8.07 -3.11
CA LYS A 136 -15.23 -9.12 -2.53
C LYS A 136 -15.85 -9.77 -1.30
N LEU A 137 -16.52 -9.01 -0.46
CA LEU A 137 -17.08 -9.50 0.80
C LEU A 137 -18.51 -10.01 0.67
N PHE A 138 -19.31 -9.43 -0.22
CA PHE A 138 -20.76 -9.69 -0.30
C PHE A 138 -21.24 -10.14 -1.69
N GLY A 139 -20.37 -10.14 -2.71
CA GLY A 139 -20.68 -10.56 -4.07
C GLY A 139 -21.14 -9.41 -4.98
N GLN A 140 -21.20 -9.69 -6.29
CA GLN A 140 -21.45 -8.69 -7.35
C GLN A 140 -22.82 -8.03 -7.33
N GLU A 141 -23.83 -8.67 -6.73
CA GLU A 141 -25.19 -8.13 -6.63
C GLU A 141 -25.38 -7.23 -5.39
N ALA A 142 -24.38 -7.16 -4.50
CA ALA A 142 -24.46 -6.34 -3.31
C ALA A 142 -24.32 -4.84 -3.65
N VAL A 143 -25.09 -4.02 -2.92
CA VAL A 143 -25.09 -2.56 -3.12
C VAL A 143 -24.10 -1.93 -2.14
N PRO A 144 -23.12 -1.14 -2.64
CA PRO A 144 -22.12 -0.49 -1.79
C PRO A 144 -22.74 0.53 -0.83
N LEU A 145 -22.20 0.61 0.39
CA LEU A 145 -22.69 1.50 1.44
C LEU A 145 -22.04 2.87 1.33
N ILE A 146 -22.43 3.64 0.32
CA ILE A 146 -21.92 5.00 0.11
C ILE A 146 -22.80 6.06 0.80
N PRO A 147 -22.20 7.17 1.30
CA PRO A 147 -22.95 8.30 1.82
C PRO A 147 -23.98 8.82 0.80
N ASN A 148 -25.17 9.23 1.25
CA ASN A 148 -26.24 9.67 0.32
C ASN A 148 -25.85 10.83 -0.61
N HIS A 149 -24.91 11.69 -0.20
CA HIS A 149 -24.44 12.82 -1.00
C HIS A 149 -23.39 12.40 -2.06
N TRP A 150 -23.03 11.12 -2.11
CA TRP A 150 -22.12 10.49 -3.06
C TRP A 150 -22.85 9.57 -4.06
N LYS A 151 -24.17 9.43 -3.91
CA LYS A 151 -25.05 8.71 -4.85
C LYS A 151 -25.35 9.55 -6.08
#